data_AF-A0A918EMU2-F1
#
_entry.id   AF-A0A918EMU2-F1
#
_cell.length_a   1.000
_cell.length_b   1.000
_cell.length_c   1.000
_cell.angle_alpha   90.00
_cell.angle_beta   90.00
_cell.angle_gamma   90.00
#
_symmetry.space_group_name_H-M   'P 1'
#
loop_
_entity.id
_entity.type
_entity.pdbx_description
1 polymer ?
#
loop_
_entity_poly.entity_id
_entity_poly.type
_entity_poly.pdbx_seq_one_letter_code
_entity_poly.pdbx_strand_id
1 'polypeptide(L)'
;MKASAEEGFRRTLVFHHVVKEAEAFAAGLPDVAAQLHASDPELYPRTIWAGWLCGDHKPLHRRRLLGEFAAGIATDGTVVEKCFLSSVKVLGEGVDTKNCDSVYWADVRGSMPDLVQAVGRALRMQPGEGKVASLVVPVLLGAGETVDNMLTSRAFGGLAKLLEALRAHDARIMERLAEQQAPSRCKPVAKDESGKSPGGSGEGSGGVSGLARALLKFSTPRDPAALAAFVNLRVLNPEHEHWRRGVEAAVIYNRLHGDLRVPFTFRVPAVDAREAEGEGWPASLAGFPLGQWTTDARRFHARGRLGADRVAQLEKLGMIWSHFDVAWEEGLSAARGWAAEHGHLLAPLDATYQGYRVGIFLKNARAAARKAAEIEQRRAEGLPVESVAGALSEARREQLEDIDPSWCPAWPVTWQRCFHLVRMHLDAGEALPTEAGDVLRQGEDLGRWVCSVRLGWDRLTTVQQWMCEHVLGITPADEDEKPRPRRTQADKWAMNYAAARQFYEREGHLRVPRKWVERIIDEDREEREHKLGAWISNQRSRAATLTPERIELLSAIGMRWS
;
A
#
# COMPACT_ATOMS: atom_id res chain seq x y z
N MET A 1 38.63 15.80 -26.41
CA MET A 1 39.74 16.00 -27.37
C MET A 1 39.96 14.79 -28.26
N LYS A 2 40.51 13.66 -27.77
CA LYS A 2 40.81 12.47 -28.59
C LYS A 2 39.67 12.01 -29.51
N ALA A 3 38.51 11.67 -28.93
CA ALA A 3 37.34 11.25 -29.72
C ALA A 3 36.88 12.32 -30.74
N SER A 4 37.02 13.59 -30.39
CA SER A 4 36.64 14.70 -31.28
C SER A 4 37.63 14.88 -32.43
N ALA A 5 38.92 14.64 -32.22
CA ALA A 5 39.94 14.63 -33.26
C ALA A 5 39.77 13.44 -34.22
N GLU A 6 39.67 12.23 -33.68
CA GLU A 6 39.56 10.98 -34.46
C GLU A 6 38.27 10.90 -35.30
N GLU A 7 37.14 11.34 -34.76
CA GLU A 7 35.83 11.30 -35.44
C GLU A 7 35.47 12.64 -36.11
N GLY A 8 36.38 13.63 -36.10
CA GLY A 8 36.19 14.88 -36.83
C GLY A 8 35.13 15.84 -36.27
N PHE A 9 34.69 15.67 -35.03
CA PHE A 9 33.70 16.55 -34.39
C PHE A 9 34.22 17.99 -34.28
N ARG A 10 33.41 18.96 -34.68
CA ARG A 10 33.73 20.40 -34.63
C ARG A 10 32.98 21.10 -33.50
N ARG A 11 31.77 20.68 -33.13
CA ARG A 11 30.94 21.33 -32.10
C ARG A 11 30.37 20.30 -31.12
N THR A 12 31.03 20.18 -29.98
CA THR A 12 30.68 19.21 -28.95
C THR A 12 30.02 19.88 -27.75
N LEU A 13 28.82 19.43 -27.40
CA LEU A 13 28.19 19.75 -26.11
C LEU A 13 28.67 18.77 -25.05
N VAL A 14 29.08 19.27 -23.89
CA VAL A 14 29.63 18.47 -22.79
C VAL A 14 28.70 18.58 -21.59
N PHE A 15 28.05 17.49 -21.19
CA PHE A 15 27.15 17.50 -20.03
C PHE A 15 27.88 17.14 -18.75
N HIS A 16 27.74 17.99 -17.74
CA HIS A 16 28.24 17.78 -16.39
C HIS A 16 27.10 17.81 -15.39
N HIS A 17 27.28 17.10 -14.28
CA HIS A 17 26.32 17.08 -13.18
C HIS A 17 26.57 18.20 -12.15
N VAL A 18 27.82 18.67 -12.03
CA VAL A 18 28.26 19.69 -11.07
C VAL A 18 28.80 20.92 -11.81
N VAL A 19 28.37 22.11 -11.38
CA VAL A 19 28.79 23.39 -11.98
C VAL A 19 30.30 23.58 -11.93
N LYS A 20 30.91 23.30 -10.78
CA LYS A 20 32.38 23.39 -10.60
C LYS A 20 33.16 22.52 -11.58
N GLU A 21 32.63 21.35 -11.96
CA GLU A 21 33.30 20.47 -12.92
C GLU A 21 33.21 21.01 -14.35
N ALA A 22 32.06 21.56 -14.74
CA ALA A 22 31.87 22.20 -16.04
C ALA A 22 32.78 23.42 -16.20
N GLU A 23 32.89 24.23 -15.14
CA GLU A 23 33.78 25.38 -15.09
C GLU A 23 35.25 24.96 -15.17
N ALA A 24 35.67 24.00 -14.34
CA ALA A 24 37.04 23.49 -14.35
C ALA A 24 37.40 22.85 -15.70
N PHE A 25 36.47 22.12 -16.32
CA PHE A 25 36.66 21.54 -17.63
C PHE A 25 36.84 22.61 -18.70
N ALA A 26 35.96 23.63 -18.75
CA ALA A 26 36.07 24.71 -19.72
C ALA A 26 37.36 25.53 -19.56
N ALA A 27 37.79 25.76 -18.32
CA ALA A 27 39.02 26.49 -18.02
C ALA A 27 40.29 25.69 -18.38
N GLY A 28 40.32 24.39 -18.11
CA GLY A 28 41.53 23.56 -18.32
C GLY A 28 41.68 22.97 -19.72
N LEU A 29 40.59 22.87 -20.50
CA LEU A 29 40.63 22.22 -21.82
C LEU A 29 41.61 22.87 -22.82
N PRO A 30 41.73 24.21 -22.92
CA PRO A 30 42.71 24.88 -23.79
C PRO A 30 44.16 24.46 -23.52
N ASP A 31 44.55 24.37 -22.25
CA ASP A 31 45.91 23.98 -21.86
C ASP A 31 46.20 22.52 -22.23
N VAL A 32 45.24 21.62 -21.99
CA VAL A 32 45.34 20.21 -22.37
C VAL A 32 45.39 20.05 -23.89
N ALA A 33 44.61 20.85 -24.63
CA ALA A 33 44.64 20.84 -26.09
C ALA A 33 45.99 21.30 -26.64
N ALA A 34 46.59 22.33 -26.07
CA ALA A 34 47.93 22.80 -26.45
C ALA A 34 48.99 21.72 -26.20
N GLN A 35 48.92 21.02 -25.06
CA GLN A 35 49.83 19.91 -24.75
C GLN A 35 49.68 18.74 -25.73
N LEU A 36 48.44 18.36 -26.06
CA LEU A 36 48.16 17.28 -27.01
C LEU A 36 48.58 17.66 -28.44
N HIS A 37 48.34 18.90 -28.86
CA HIS A 37 48.81 19.40 -30.15
C HIS A 37 50.34 19.42 -30.23
N ALA A 38 51.03 19.77 -29.15
CA ALA A 38 52.50 19.70 -29.11
C ALA A 38 53.02 18.26 -29.26
N SER A 39 52.26 17.26 -28.79
CA SER A 39 52.63 15.84 -28.93
C SER A 39 52.34 15.26 -30.32
N ASP A 40 51.22 15.65 -30.93
CA ASP A 40 50.77 15.18 -32.24
C ASP A 40 50.00 16.31 -32.96
N PRO A 41 50.72 17.17 -33.69
CA PRO A 41 50.13 18.31 -34.38
C PRO A 41 49.20 17.95 -35.54
N GLU A 42 49.33 16.74 -36.11
CA GLU A 42 48.51 16.29 -37.25
C GLU A 42 47.12 15.83 -36.79
N LEU A 43 47.02 15.24 -35.60
CA LEU A 43 45.76 14.72 -35.06
C LEU A 43 44.98 15.77 -34.25
N TYR A 44 45.65 16.57 -33.42
CA TYR A 44 44.98 17.48 -32.49
C TYR A 44 44.90 18.92 -33.03
N PRO A 45 43.80 19.66 -32.79
CA PRO A 45 43.61 21.01 -33.33
C PRO A 45 44.55 22.03 -32.68
N ARG A 46 44.94 23.06 -33.44
CA ARG A 46 45.76 24.16 -32.92
C ARG A 46 44.94 25.17 -32.14
N THR A 47 43.72 25.46 -32.60
CA THR A 47 42.82 26.45 -31.96
C THR A 47 41.53 25.79 -31.48
N ILE A 48 41.23 25.93 -30.19
CA ILE A 48 39.97 25.47 -29.60
C ILE A 48 39.28 26.57 -28.81
N TRP A 49 37.96 26.47 -28.73
CA TRP A 49 37.14 27.27 -27.83
C TRP A 49 36.46 26.37 -26.81
N ALA A 50 36.47 26.77 -25.55
CA ALA A 50 35.81 26.06 -24.46
C ALA A 50 35.02 27.06 -23.60
N GLY A 51 33.74 26.78 -23.37
CA GLY A 51 32.87 27.61 -22.54
C GLY A 51 31.99 26.76 -21.62
N TRP A 52 31.33 27.39 -20.64
CA TRP A 52 30.39 26.71 -19.75
C TRP A 52 29.12 27.52 -19.46
N LEU A 53 28.03 26.82 -19.18
CA LEU A 53 26.71 27.40 -18.90
C LEU A 53 26.01 26.69 -17.73
N CYS A 54 25.54 27.47 -16.74
CA CYS A 54 24.63 27.02 -15.68
C CYS A 54 23.33 27.86 -15.59
N GLY A 55 22.37 27.34 -14.81
CA GLY A 55 21.03 27.90 -14.65
C GLY A 55 20.98 29.30 -14.03
N ASP A 56 22.10 29.78 -13.51
CA ASP A 56 22.21 31.09 -12.86
C ASP A 56 22.76 32.17 -13.81
N HIS A 57 23.26 31.79 -14.99
CA HIS A 57 23.78 32.75 -15.96
C HIS A 57 22.68 33.64 -16.54
N LYS A 58 22.94 34.96 -16.66
CA LYS A 58 21.98 35.92 -17.23
C LYS A 58 21.62 35.59 -18.68
N PRO A 59 20.39 35.85 -19.15
CA PRO A 59 19.95 35.51 -20.52
C PRO A 59 20.85 36.07 -21.63
N LEU A 60 21.36 37.30 -21.49
CA LEU A 60 22.28 37.92 -22.46
C LEU A 60 23.61 37.16 -22.56
N HIS A 61 24.15 36.72 -21.42
CA HIS A 61 25.38 35.93 -21.37
C HIS A 61 25.20 34.56 -22.03
N ARG A 62 24.05 33.89 -21.78
CA ARG A 62 23.71 32.62 -22.46
C ARG A 62 23.64 32.78 -23.97
N ARG A 63 22.91 33.79 -24.46
CA ARG A 63 22.77 34.07 -25.91
C ARG A 63 24.11 34.31 -26.57
N ARG A 64 25.00 35.06 -25.91
CA ARG A 64 26.36 35.33 -26.41
C ARG A 64 27.17 34.04 -26.55
N LEU A 65 27.30 33.25 -25.47
CA LEU A 65 28.08 32.01 -25.49
C LEU A 65 27.54 30.98 -26.48
N LEU A 66 26.22 30.87 -26.63
CA LEU A 66 25.60 30.01 -27.64
C LEU A 66 25.89 30.49 -29.07
N GLY A 67 25.96 31.82 -29.28
CA GLY A 67 26.36 32.41 -30.55
C GLY A 67 27.82 32.13 -30.89
N GLU A 68 28.73 32.31 -29.93
CA GLU A 68 30.17 31.99 -30.07
C GLU A 68 30.38 30.48 -30.38
N PHE A 69 29.68 29.60 -29.66
CA PHE A 69 29.70 28.15 -29.90
C PHE A 69 29.20 27.76 -31.29
N ALA A 70 28.08 28.35 -31.75
CA ALA A 70 27.49 28.03 -33.05
C ALA A 70 28.30 28.59 -34.22
N ALA A 71 28.92 29.77 -34.05
CA ALA A 71 29.75 30.42 -35.06
C ALA A 71 31.16 29.83 -35.15
N GLY A 72 31.69 29.31 -34.04
CA GLY A 72 33.09 28.87 -33.95
C GLY A 72 34.07 30.03 -34.00
N ILE A 73 33.68 31.17 -33.42
CA ILE A 73 34.48 32.39 -33.36
C ILE A 73 34.55 32.83 -31.90
N ALA A 74 35.76 32.91 -31.36
CA ALA A 74 36.00 33.40 -30.01
C ALA A 74 35.76 34.92 -29.92
N THR A 75 35.60 35.44 -28.71
CA THR A 75 35.31 36.88 -28.47
C THR A 75 36.34 37.83 -29.10
N ASP A 76 37.58 37.38 -29.25
CA ASP A 76 38.69 38.11 -29.87
C ASP A 76 38.69 38.07 -31.41
N GLY A 77 37.70 37.41 -32.02
CA GLY A 77 37.58 37.25 -33.47
C GLY A 77 38.32 36.03 -34.03
N THR A 78 38.95 35.21 -33.18
CA THR A 78 39.68 34.02 -33.62
C THR A 78 38.72 32.93 -34.09
N VAL A 79 38.88 32.48 -35.33
CA VAL A 79 38.18 31.30 -35.85
C VAL A 79 38.84 30.06 -35.25
N VAL A 80 38.04 29.24 -34.56
CA VAL A 80 38.53 28.03 -33.88
C VAL A 80 38.18 26.77 -34.67
N GLU A 81 39.07 25.77 -34.62
CA GLU A 81 38.86 24.50 -35.30
C GLU A 81 37.81 23.63 -34.59
N LYS A 82 37.77 23.66 -33.25
CA LYS A 82 36.84 22.87 -32.43
C LYS A 82 36.27 23.66 -31.26
N CYS A 83 34.98 23.48 -30.99
CA CYS A 83 34.24 24.16 -29.92
C CYS A 83 33.66 23.15 -28.92
N PHE A 84 33.83 23.43 -27.64
CA PHE A 84 33.29 22.63 -26.54
C PHE A 84 32.45 23.50 -25.62
N LEU A 85 31.19 23.15 -25.43
CA LEU A 85 30.28 23.89 -24.54
C LEU A 85 29.80 22.99 -23.41
N SER A 86 30.27 23.29 -22.20
CA SER A 86 29.93 22.56 -20.98
C SER A 86 28.59 23.04 -20.42
N SER A 87 27.63 22.15 -20.21
CA SER A 87 26.30 22.49 -19.71
C SER A 87 25.95 21.74 -18.43
N VAL A 88 25.35 22.47 -17.49
CA VAL A 88 24.81 21.92 -16.22
C VAL A 88 23.38 22.40 -16.00
N LYS A 89 22.40 21.51 -16.17
CA LYS A 89 20.96 21.77 -15.94
C LYS A 89 20.35 22.97 -16.71
N VAL A 90 20.99 23.48 -17.78
CA VAL A 90 20.51 24.67 -18.53
C VAL A 90 19.70 24.33 -19.77
N LEU A 91 20.01 23.21 -20.42
CA LEU A 91 19.49 22.92 -21.77
C LEU A 91 18.10 22.27 -21.78
N GLY A 92 17.39 22.25 -20.63
CA GLY A 92 16.03 21.73 -20.52
C GLY A 92 14.95 22.63 -21.14
N GLU A 93 15.18 23.96 -21.18
CA GLU A 93 14.17 24.93 -21.64
C GLU A 93 14.74 25.92 -22.66
N GLY A 94 14.25 25.86 -23.90
CA GLY A 94 14.28 26.99 -24.86
C GLY A 94 15.60 27.31 -25.60
N VAL A 95 16.61 26.44 -25.57
CA VAL A 95 17.91 26.69 -26.23
C VAL A 95 18.09 25.82 -27.48
N ASP A 96 18.11 26.43 -28.67
CA ASP A 96 18.48 25.81 -29.94
C ASP A 96 20.00 25.94 -30.17
N THR A 97 20.73 24.83 -30.22
CA THR A 97 22.19 24.79 -30.45
C THR A 97 22.48 24.44 -31.89
N LYS A 98 22.37 25.44 -32.76
CA LYS A 98 22.65 25.28 -34.20
C LYS A 98 24.06 24.75 -34.43
N ASN A 99 24.20 23.83 -35.38
CA ASN A 99 25.47 23.22 -35.82
C ASN A 99 26.18 22.32 -34.79
N CYS A 100 25.50 21.90 -33.71
CA CYS A 100 26.04 20.86 -32.83
C CYS A 100 26.12 19.52 -33.55
N ASP A 101 27.29 18.87 -33.55
CA ASP A 101 27.51 17.58 -34.22
C ASP A 101 27.68 16.41 -33.24
N SER A 102 28.01 16.70 -31.99
CA SER A 102 28.32 15.68 -30.99
C SER A 102 27.93 16.08 -29.57
N VAL A 103 27.58 15.09 -28.77
CA VAL A 103 27.28 15.23 -27.34
C VAL A 103 28.18 14.30 -26.55
N TYR A 104 28.85 14.84 -25.53
CA TYR A 104 29.73 14.12 -24.62
C TYR A 104 29.15 14.13 -23.20
N TRP A 105 29.11 12.98 -22.54
CA TRP A 105 28.72 12.89 -21.13
C TRP A 105 29.93 12.79 -20.23
N ALA A 106 30.26 13.86 -19.50
CA ALA A 106 31.31 13.77 -18.48
C ALA A 106 30.83 12.98 -17.25
N ASP A 107 29.52 13.02 -16.99
CA ASP A 107 28.87 12.26 -15.90
C ASP A 107 27.41 11.90 -16.23
N VAL A 108 27.00 10.68 -15.91
CA VAL A 108 25.65 10.13 -16.15
C VAL A 108 24.80 10.04 -14.86
N ARG A 109 25.14 10.82 -13.81
CA ARG A 109 24.44 10.83 -12.52
C ARG A 109 23.10 11.62 -12.48
N GLY A 110 22.68 12.26 -13.58
CA GLY A 110 21.45 13.07 -13.66
C GLY A 110 20.14 12.31 -13.93
N SER A 111 19.01 13.04 -13.91
CA SER A 111 17.68 12.56 -14.33
C SER A 111 17.67 12.21 -15.82
N MET A 112 17.37 10.95 -16.13
CA MET A 112 17.56 10.37 -17.46
C MET A 112 16.60 10.89 -18.54
N PRO A 113 15.30 11.14 -18.25
CA PRO A 113 14.39 11.75 -19.23
C PRO A 113 14.80 13.17 -19.65
N ASP A 114 15.38 13.94 -18.73
CA ASP A 114 15.86 15.31 -19.01
C ASP A 114 17.08 15.30 -19.94
N LEU A 115 17.95 14.28 -19.82
CA LEU A 115 19.12 14.09 -20.67
C LEU A 115 18.72 13.75 -22.11
N VAL A 116 17.77 12.82 -22.31
CA VAL A 116 17.33 12.45 -23.67
C VAL A 116 16.52 13.57 -24.32
N GLN A 117 15.71 14.31 -23.55
CA GLN A 117 15.04 15.51 -24.06
C GLN A 117 16.03 16.62 -24.45
N ALA A 118 17.09 16.83 -23.67
CA ALA A 118 18.14 17.79 -24.02
C ALA A 118 18.88 17.39 -25.32
N VAL A 119 19.16 16.10 -25.51
CA VAL A 119 19.76 15.53 -26.72
C VAL A 119 18.86 15.74 -27.95
N GLY A 120 17.58 15.38 -27.85
CA GLY A 120 16.61 15.54 -28.95
C GLY A 120 16.35 17.00 -29.33
N ARG A 121 16.57 17.95 -28.40
CA ARG A 121 16.46 19.39 -28.64
C ARG A 121 17.75 20.01 -29.15
N ALA A 122 18.91 19.55 -28.68
CA ALA A 122 20.22 20.04 -29.09
C ALA A 122 20.63 19.56 -30.49
N LEU A 123 20.15 18.38 -30.92
CA LEU A 123 20.54 17.73 -32.17
C LEU A 123 19.49 17.84 -33.27
N ARG A 124 18.62 18.85 -33.23
CA ARG A 124 17.55 19.03 -34.23
C ARG A 124 18.10 18.97 -35.66
N MET A 125 17.76 17.91 -36.37
CA MET A 125 17.97 17.79 -37.81
C MET A 125 17.07 18.80 -38.51
N GLN A 126 17.62 19.59 -39.45
CA GLN A 126 16.76 20.19 -40.45
C GLN A 126 16.23 19.07 -41.36
N PRO A 127 14.93 19.05 -41.73
CA PRO A 127 14.40 18.06 -42.65
C PRO A 127 15.21 18.08 -43.96
N GLY A 128 15.87 16.97 -44.30
CA GLY A 128 16.67 16.83 -45.53
C GLY A 128 18.21 16.89 -45.36
N GLU A 129 18.75 17.17 -44.18
CA GLU A 129 20.21 17.37 -44.02
C GLU A 129 21.04 16.09 -43.75
N GLY A 130 20.42 14.94 -43.47
CA GLY A 130 21.11 13.64 -43.37
C GLY A 130 22.22 13.51 -42.31
N LYS A 131 22.39 14.47 -41.40
CA LYS A 131 23.47 14.47 -40.40
C LYS A 131 23.27 13.40 -39.33
N VAL A 132 24.30 12.59 -39.09
CA VAL A 132 24.38 11.62 -37.98
C VAL A 132 24.84 12.35 -36.72
N ALA A 133 24.00 12.37 -35.68
CA ALA A 133 24.38 12.93 -34.39
C ALA A 133 25.18 11.91 -33.58
N SER A 134 26.38 12.30 -33.11
CA SER A 134 27.28 11.39 -32.41
C SER A 134 27.21 11.54 -30.89
N LEU A 135 27.02 10.42 -30.21
CA LEU A 135 26.88 10.33 -28.75
C LEU A 135 28.17 9.71 -28.18
N VAL A 136 28.88 10.44 -27.31
CA VAL A 136 30.18 10.01 -26.77
C VAL A 136 30.06 9.77 -25.27
N VAL A 137 30.36 8.54 -24.84
CA VAL A 137 30.30 8.12 -23.43
C VAL A 137 31.70 7.65 -22.98
N PRO A 138 32.32 8.31 -22.00
CA PRO A 138 33.59 7.86 -21.44
C PRO A 138 33.39 6.63 -20.57
N VAL A 139 34.23 5.63 -20.77
CA VAL A 139 34.37 4.47 -19.89
C VAL A 139 35.77 4.51 -19.31
N LEU A 140 35.89 4.90 -18.04
CA LEU A 140 37.14 4.97 -17.31
C LEU A 140 37.30 3.69 -16.50
N LEU A 141 38.28 2.86 -16.85
CA LEU A 141 38.56 1.59 -16.18
C LEU A 141 39.46 1.83 -14.96
N GLY A 142 39.09 1.25 -13.82
CA GLY A 142 39.91 1.26 -12.60
C GLY A 142 41.10 0.30 -12.66
N ALA A 143 41.99 0.37 -11.66
CA ALA A 143 43.13 -0.54 -11.56
C ALA A 143 42.66 -2.01 -11.44
N GLY A 144 43.09 -2.85 -12.38
CA GLY A 144 42.69 -4.27 -12.46
C GLY A 144 41.37 -4.54 -13.20
N GLU A 145 40.64 -3.50 -13.64
CA GLU A 145 39.49 -3.69 -14.51
C GLU A 145 39.94 -3.87 -15.96
N THR A 146 39.56 -5.00 -16.55
CA THR A 146 39.83 -5.28 -17.96
C THR A 146 38.63 -4.94 -18.83
N VAL A 147 38.96 -4.65 -20.09
CA VAL A 147 38.07 -4.43 -21.23
C VAL A 147 37.02 -5.55 -21.36
N ASP A 148 37.36 -6.79 -21.02
CA ASP A 148 36.49 -7.97 -21.18
C ASP A 148 35.44 -8.14 -20.08
N ASN A 149 35.57 -7.44 -18.95
CA ASN A 149 34.64 -7.52 -17.82
C ASN A 149 33.39 -6.63 -18.01
N MET A 150 32.96 -6.40 -19.25
CA MET A 150 31.87 -5.46 -19.60
C MET A 150 30.53 -5.79 -18.92
N LEU A 151 30.25 -7.09 -18.76
CA LEU A 151 29.01 -7.58 -18.14
C LEU A 151 28.92 -7.23 -16.66
N THR A 152 30.04 -7.22 -15.94
CA THR A 152 30.09 -7.15 -14.48
C THR A 152 30.72 -5.87 -13.94
N SER A 153 31.50 -5.15 -14.76
CA SER A 153 32.19 -3.93 -14.32
C SER A 153 31.24 -2.74 -14.15
N ARG A 154 31.50 -1.97 -13.08
CA ARG A 154 30.77 -0.73 -12.77
C ARG A 154 31.13 0.39 -13.74
N ALA A 155 32.31 0.35 -14.37
CA ALA A 155 32.75 1.34 -15.37
C ALA A 155 31.77 1.46 -16.56
N PHE A 156 31.11 0.36 -16.93
CA PHE A 156 30.12 0.33 -18.01
C PHE A 156 28.71 0.72 -17.57
N GLY A 157 28.52 1.10 -16.29
CA GLY A 157 27.23 1.53 -15.77
C GLY A 157 26.68 2.78 -16.46
N GLY A 158 27.54 3.73 -16.83
CA GLY A 158 27.14 4.93 -17.59
C GLY A 158 26.60 4.59 -18.98
N LEU A 159 27.27 3.66 -19.67
CA LEU A 159 26.83 3.17 -20.99
C LEU A 159 25.50 2.42 -20.91
N ALA A 160 25.35 1.50 -19.95
CA ALA A 160 24.11 0.73 -19.78
C ALA A 160 22.90 1.66 -19.56
N LYS A 161 23.07 2.66 -18.68
CA LYS A 161 22.06 3.67 -18.38
C LYS A 161 21.66 4.48 -19.62
N LEU A 162 22.62 4.88 -20.47
CA LEU A 162 22.33 5.64 -21.68
C LEU A 162 21.58 4.80 -22.73
N LEU A 163 21.95 3.54 -22.90
CA LEU A 163 21.25 2.64 -23.83
C LEU A 163 19.82 2.33 -23.37
N GLU A 164 19.60 2.20 -22.06
CA GLU A 164 18.26 2.05 -21.48
C GLU A 164 17.39 3.29 -21.74
N ALA A 165 17.99 4.49 -21.64
CA ALA A 165 17.32 5.75 -21.94
C ALA A 165 16.92 5.89 -23.42
N LEU A 166 17.82 5.51 -24.33
CA LEU A 166 17.53 5.48 -25.76
C LEU A 166 16.39 4.49 -26.07
N ARG A 167 16.37 3.32 -25.43
CA ARG A 167 15.28 2.34 -25.57
C ARG A 167 13.92 2.92 -25.18
N ALA A 168 13.85 3.69 -24.09
CA ALA A 168 12.59 4.28 -23.63
C ALA A 168 11.98 5.27 -24.65
N HIS A 169 12.80 5.84 -25.53
CA HIS A 169 12.38 6.77 -26.57
C HIS A 169 12.22 6.11 -27.96
N ASP A 170 13.06 5.13 -28.30
CA ASP A 170 12.95 4.34 -29.54
C ASP A 170 13.46 2.90 -29.35
N ALA A 171 12.53 1.98 -29.11
CA ALA A 171 12.83 0.56 -28.96
C ALA A 171 13.40 -0.08 -30.25
N ARG A 172 13.04 0.44 -31.43
CA ARG A 172 13.43 -0.14 -32.73
C ARG A 172 14.90 0.11 -33.07
N ILE A 173 15.50 1.18 -32.54
CA ILE A 173 16.95 1.43 -32.68
C ILE A 173 17.72 0.38 -31.88
N MET A 174 17.27 0.07 -30.66
CA MET A 174 17.95 -0.87 -29.77
C MET A 174 17.79 -2.33 -30.18
N GLU A 175 16.61 -2.74 -30.65
CA GLU A 175 16.40 -4.10 -31.20
C GLU A 175 17.31 -4.34 -32.41
N ARG A 176 17.39 -3.37 -33.34
CA ARG A 176 18.33 -3.44 -34.47
C ARG A 176 19.78 -3.52 -34.02
N LEU A 177 20.14 -2.80 -32.96
CA LEU A 177 21.51 -2.79 -32.42
C LEU A 177 21.88 -4.14 -31.78
N ALA A 178 20.93 -4.82 -31.14
CA ALA A 178 21.15 -6.16 -30.58
C ALA A 178 21.20 -7.25 -31.68
N GLU A 179 20.30 -7.17 -32.67
CA GLU A 179 20.26 -8.11 -33.81
C GLU A 179 21.51 -8.01 -34.71
N GLN A 180 22.04 -6.80 -34.91
CA GLN A 180 23.21 -6.55 -35.77
C GLN A 180 24.56 -6.92 -35.12
N GLN A 181 24.61 -7.04 -33.78
CA GLN A 181 25.82 -7.42 -33.03
C GLN A 181 25.88 -8.92 -32.70
N ALA A 182 24.77 -9.65 -32.86
CA ALA A 182 24.78 -11.10 -32.80
C ALA A 182 25.57 -11.63 -34.02
N PRO A 183 26.45 -12.64 -33.84
CA PRO A 183 27.12 -13.25 -34.97
C PRO A 183 26.06 -13.80 -35.94
N SER A 184 26.04 -13.27 -37.16
CA SER A 184 25.20 -13.79 -38.23
C SER A 184 25.52 -15.27 -38.41
N ARG A 185 24.54 -16.14 -38.17
CA ARG A 185 24.68 -17.60 -38.37
C ARG A 185 25.13 -17.86 -39.80
N CYS A 186 26.41 -18.17 -39.99
CA CYS A 186 26.87 -18.83 -41.20
C CYS A 186 26.14 -20.18 -41.32
N LYS A 187 25.29 -20.31 -42.33
CA LYS A 187 24.92 -21.63 -42.86
C LYS A 187 26.20 -22.30 -43.35
N PRO A 188 26.51 -23.54 -42.94
CA PRO A 188 27.57 -24.29 -43.58
C PRO A 188 27.08 -24.65 -44.98
N VAL A 189 27.72 -24.09 -46.01
CA VAL A 189 27.58 -24.56 -47.38
C VAL A 189 28.30 -25.90 -47.46
N ALA A 190 27.54 -26.96 -47.71
CA ALA A 190 28.08 -28.26 -48.06
C ALA A 190 28.95 -28.11 -49.32
N LYS A 191 30.14 -28.72 -49.28
CA LYS A 191 30.94 -28.99 -50.48
C LYS A 191 30.11 -29.91 -51.37
N ASP A 192 29.80 -29.47 -52.58
CA ASP A 192 29.62 -30.37 -53.71
C ASP A 192 30.46 -29.87 -54.88
N GLU A 193 31.33 -30.76 -55.34
CA GLU A 193 32.11 -30.64 -56.56
C GLU A 193 31.17 -30.80 -57.76
N SER A 194 31.06 -29.79 -58.61
CA SER A 194 30.90 -29.97 -60.06
C SER A 194 30.93 -28.62 -60.77
N GLY A 195 31.77 -28.55 -61.80
CA GLY A 195 31.99 -27.33 -62.57
C GLY A 195 30.82 -27.00 -63.50
N LYS A 196 30.47 -25.72 -63.54
CA LYS A 196 30.07 -24.96 -64.73
C LYS A 196 29.85 -23.49 -64.37
N SER A 197 30.64 -22.60 -64.95
CA SER A 197 30.27 -21.19 -65.07
C SER A 197 29.03 -21.07 -65.95
N PRO A 198 28.14 -20.11 -65.66
CA PRO A 198 27.91 -19.08 -66.66
C PRO A 198 27.98 -17.69 -66.05
N GLY A 199 28.62 -16.78 -66.79
CA GLY A 199 28.62 -15.36 -66.49
C GLY A 199 27.20 -14.79 -66.55
N GLY A 200 26.89 -13.95 -65.58
CA GLY A 200 25.69 -13.14 -65.54
C GLY A 200 25.99 -11.90 -64.71
N SER A 201 26.13 -10.78 -65.40
CA SER A 201 26.20 -9.43 -64.85
C SER A 201 25.05 -9.16 -63.87
N GLY A 202 25.39 -8.77 -62.65
CA GLY A 202 24.45 -8.32 -61.63
C GLY A 202 25.14 -7.38 -60.67
N GLU A 203 24.93 -6.08 -60.89
CA GLU A 203 25.20 -5.02 -59.92
C GLU A 203 24.47 -5.30 -58.60
N GLY A 204 25.10 -4.95 -57.48
CA GLY A 204 24.42 -4.73 -56.20
C GLY A 204 24.65 -5.82 -55.15
N SER A 205 25.76 -5.73 -54.41
CA SER A 205 25.83 -6.12 -52.98
C SER A 205 27.21 -5.78 -52.40
N GLY A 206 27.55 -4.49 -52.36
CA GLY A 206 28.67 -3.98 -51.59
C GLY A 206 28.17 -2.80 -50.79
N GLY A 207 27.67 -3.01 -49.56
CA GLY A 207 27.24 -1.83 -48.80
C GLY A 207 26.48 -2.00 -47.48
N VAL A 208 26.06 -3.20 -47.05
CA VAL A 208 25.28 -3.29 -45.79
C VAL A 208 26.18 -3.53 -44.56
N SER A 209 27.32 -4.24 -44.74
CA SER A 209 28.27 -4.52 -43.64
C SER A 209 29.06 -3.27 -43.18
N GLY A 210 29.28 -2.30 -44.07
CA GLY A 210 29.98 -1.04 -43.74
C GLY A 210 29.14 -0.07 -42.90
N LEU A 211 27.83 0.02 -43.20
CA LEU A 211 26.88 0.85 -42.43
C LEU A 211 26.63 0.29 -41.01
N ALA A 212 26.77 -1.03 -40.82
CA ALA A 212 26.52 -1.70 -39.54
C ALA A 212 27.56 -1.39 -38.43
N ARG A 213 28.80 -1.03 -38.80
CA ARG A 213 29.84 -0.57 -37.87
C ARG A 213 29.63 0.86 -37.34
N ALA A 214 28.61 1.58 -37.83
CA ALA A 214 28.48 3.01 -37.63
C ALA A 214 27.62 3.44 -36.42
N LEU A 215 26.77 2.56 -35.85
CA LEU A 215 25.81 2.96 -34.80
C LEU A 215 26.39 2.95 -33.37
N LEU A 216 27.42 2.13 -33.10
CA LEU A 216 28.13 2.09 -31.82
C LEU A 216 29.61 1.74 -32.07
N LYS A 217 30.48 2.72 -31.84
CA LYS A 217 31.94 2.57 -31.99
C LYS A 217 32.61 2.65 -30.62
N PHE A 218 33.54 1.74 -30.37
CA PHE A 218 34.43 1.76 -29.21
C PHE A 218 35.83 2.16 -29.66
N SER A 219 36.52 2.97 -28.85
CA SER A 219 37.92 3.37 -29.09
C SER A 219 38.92 2.20 -29.02
N THR A 220 38.48 1.05 -28.53
CA THR A 220 39.22 -0.21 -28.49
C THR A 220 38.35 -1.30 -29.13
N PRO A 221 38.89 -2.15 -30.03
CA PRO A 221 38.13 -3.23 -30.67
C PRO A 221 37.48 -4.14 -29.61
N ARG A 222 36.22 -4.54 -29.83
CA ARG A 222 35.46 -5.40 -28.89
C ARG A 222 34.94 -6.65 -29.59
N ASP A 223 34.82 -7.72 -28.81
CA ASP A 223 34.11 -8.92 -29.23
C ASP A 223 32.61 -8.60 -29.39
N PRO A 224 32.04 -8.75 -30.61
CA PRO A 224 30.62 -8.53 -30.86
C PRO A 224 29.72 -9.39 -29.97
N ALA A 225 30.16 -10.61 -29.60
CA ALA A 225 29.37 -11.50 -28.75
C ALA A 225 29.24 -10.97 -27.32
N ALA A 226 30.33 -10.45 -26.73
CA ALA A 226 30.31 -9.81 -25.42
C ALA A 226 29.43 -8.54 -25.40
N LEU A 227 29.44 -7.77 -26.48
CA LEU A 227 28.59 -6.58 -26.64
C LEU A 227 27.11 -6.95 -26.75
N ALA A 228 26.77 -7.97 -27.56
CA ALA A 228 25.41 -8.48 -27.68
C ALA A 228 24.90 -9.05 -26.35
N ALA A 229 25.75 -9.76 -25.59
CA ALA A 229 25.42 -10.23 -24.24
C ALA A 229 25.19 -9.06 -23.27
N PHE A 230 26.01 -8.01 -23.34
CA PHE A 230 25.84 -6.80 -22.52
C PHE A 230 24.52 -6.08 -22.80
N VAL A 231 24.18 -5.88 -24.08
CA VAL A 231 22.90 -5.25 -24.48
C VAL A 231 21.73 -6.13 -24.05
N ASN A 232 21.79 -7.44 -24.27
CA ASN A 232 20.70 -8.35 -23.88
C ASN A 232 20.48 -8.42 -22.36
N LEU A 233 21.54 -8.54 -21.57
CA LEU A 233 21.44 -8.78 -20.15
C LEU A 233 21.19 -7.50 -19.35
N ARG A 234 21.90 -6.41 -19.67
CA ARG A 234 21.81 -5.16 -18.88
C ARG A 234 20.82 -4.14 -19.42
N VAL A 235 20.51 -4.17 -20.72
CA VAL A 235 19.69 -3.14 -21.37
C VAL A 235 18.33 -3.68 -21.81
N LEU A 236 18.27 -4.92 -22.28
CA LEU A 236 17.02 -5.53 -22.74
C LEU A 236 16.22 -6.21 -21.60
N ASN A 237 16.87 -6.82 -20.60
CA ASN A 237 16.20 -7.64 -19.56
C ASN A 237 16.46 -7.31 -18.06
N PRO A 238 16.56 -6.05 -17.60
CA PRO A 238 16.80 -5.74 -16.17
C PRO A 238 15.66 -6.17 -15.22
N GLU A 239 14.40 -6.09 -15.68
CA GLU A 239 13.25 -6.54 -14.88
C GLU A 239 13.22 -8.05 -14.67
N HIS A 240 13.72 -8.84 -15.64
CA HIS A 240 13.74 -10.29 -15.54
C HIS A 240 14.75 -10.79 -14.50
N GLU A 241 15.87 -10.08 -14.32
CA GLU A 241 16.84 -10.40 -13.27
C GLU A 241 16.30 -10.05 -11.89
N HIS A 242 15.71 -8.86 -11.74
CA HIS A 242 15.07 -8.46 -10.48
C HIS A 242 13.92 -9.39 -10.09
N TRP A 243 13.08 -9.78 -11.07
CA TRP A 243 12.01 -10.76 -10.87
C TRP A 243 12.55 -12.14 -10.48
N ARG A 244 13.58 -12.63 -11.17
CA ARG A 244 14.20 -13.93 -10.85
C ARG A 244 14.79 -13.95 -9.45
N ARG A 245 15.51 -12.90 -9.03
CA ARG A 245 16.05 -12.78 -7.67
C ARG A 245 14.94 -12.75 -6.62
N GLY A 246 13.83 -12.08 -6.91
CA GLY A 246 12.65 -12.09 -6.04
C GLY A 246 12.01 -13.46 -5.90
N VAL A 247 11.85 -14.20 -7.00
CA VAL A 247 11.33 -15.58 -7.00
C VAL A 247 12.26 -16.52 -6.24
N GLU A 248 13.57 -16.46 -6.48
CA GLU A 248 14.55 -17.28 -5.77
C GLU A 248 14.53 -17.01 -4.26
N ALA A 249 14.51 -15.73 -3.89
CA ALA A 249 14.40 -15.34 -2.49
C ALA A 249 13.09 -15.78 -1.84
N ALA A 250 11.97 -15.72 -2.57
CA ALA A 250 10.67 -16.21 -2.11
C ALA A 250 10.66 -17.74 -1.90
N VAL A 251 11.27 -18.52 -2.79
CA VAL A 251 11.40 -19.98 -2.64
C VAL A 251 12.16 -20.33 -1.36
N ILE A 252 13.28 -19.64 -1.10
CA ILE A 252 14.11 -19.89 0.09
C ILE A 252 13.35 -19.46 1.34
N TYR A 253 12.70 -18.28 1.33
CA TYR A 253 11.89 -17.81 2.44
C TYR A 253 10.78 -18.80 2.79
N ASN A 254 10.02 -19.27 1.78
CA ASN A 254 8.94 -20.23 1.99
C ASN A 254 9.47 -21.57 2.56
N ARG A 255 10.66 -22.02 2.15
CA ARG A 255 11.28 -23.21 2.72
C ARG A 255 11.64 -23.04 4.20
N LEU A 256 12.12 -21.85 4.59
CA LEU A 256 12.56 -21.56 5.95
C LEU A 256 11.39 -21.28 6.90
N HIS A 257 10.34 -20.61 6.42
CA HIS A 257 9.23 -20.13 7.25
C HIS A 257 7.93 -20.92 7.05
N GLY A 258 7.82 -21.74 6.00
CA GLY A 258 6.62 -22.49 5.65
C GLY A 258 5.50 -21.67 4.99
N ASP A 259 5.69 -20.35 4.87
CA ASP A 259 4.75 -19.45 4.20
C ASP A 259 5.48 -18.28 3.50
N LEU A 260 4.72 -17.49 2.73
CA LEU A 260 5.16 -16.22 2.13
C LEU A 260 4.64 -14.99 2.88
N ARG A 261 4.52 -15.04 4.22
CA ARG A 261 4.22 -13.89 5.08
C ARG A 261 5.48 -13.08 5.36
N VAL A 262 6.10 -12.56 4.30
CA VAL A 262 7.33 -11.77 4.40
C VAL A 262 7.04 -10.40 5.05
N PRO A 263 7.72 -10.03 6.16
CA PRO A 263 7.62 -8.69 6.72
C PRO A 263 8.11 -7.62 5.73
N PHE A 264 7.46 -6.45 5.69
CA PHE A 264 7.82 -5.37 4.75
C PHE A 264 9.30 -4.97 4.81
N THR A 265 9.87 -4.96 6.01
CA THR A 265 11.27 -4.58 6.26
C THR A 265 12.26 -5.71 6.03
N PHE A 266 11.80 -6.93 5.72
CA PHE A 266 12.67 -8.08 5.57
C PHE A 266 13.60 -7.90 4.36
N ARG A 267 14.90 -8.07 4.64
CA ARG A 267 15.98 -8.10 3.66
C ARG A 267 16.73 -9.41 3.84
N VAL A 268 17.13 -10.00 2.72
CA VAL A 268 17.96 -11.21 2.75
C VAL A 268 19.27 -10.90 3.48
N PRO A 269 19.64 -11.66 4.52
CA PRO A 269 20.86 -11.44 5.28
C PRO A 269 22.11 -11.62 4.40
N ALA A 270 23.14 -10.83 4.66
CA ALA A 270 24.43 -11.00 4.01
C ALA A 270 25.23 -12.05 4.79
N VAL A 271 25.62 -13.14 4.13
CA VAL A 271 26.48 -14.15 4.74
C VAL A 271 27.90 -13.58 4.76
N ASP A 272 28.42 -13.23 5.94
CA ASP A 272 29.84 -12.96 6.10
C ASP A 272 30.63 -14.28 5.96
N ALA A 273 31.74 -14.26 5.24
CA ALA A 273 32.54 -15.44 4.85
C ALA A 273 33.11 -16.28 6.03
N ARG A 274 32.79 -15.95 7.28
CA ARG A 274 33.23 -16.64 8.50
C ARG A 274 32.12 -17.44 9.20
N GLU A 275 30.86 -17.26 8.82
CA GLU A 275 29.71 -18.00 9.36
C GLU A 275 28.93 -18.63 8.19
N ALA A 276 29.60 -19.46 7.41
CA ALA A 276 29.03 -20.13 6.24
C ALA A 276 28.08 -21.31 6.61
N GLU A 277 27.81 -21.53 7.89
CA GLU A 277 26.92 -22.58 8.40
C GLU A 277 25.80 -21.94 9.24
N GLY A 278 24.82 -21.31 8.58
CA GLY A 278 23.71 -20.64 9.26
C GLY A 278 22.37 -20.69 8.53
N GLU A 279 22.20 -19.99 7.41
CA GLU A 279 20.84 -19.68 6.93
C GLU A 279 20.53 -20.00 5.46
N GLY A 280 21.42 -20.66 4.71
CA GLY A 280 21.07 -21.19 3.38
C GLY A 280 20.77 -20.14 2.30
N TRP A 281 21.13 -18.87 2.52
CA TRP A 281 20.96 -17.78 1.55
C TRP A 281 22.20 -17.61 0.66
N PRO A 282 22.05 -17.54 -0.68
CA PRO A 282 23.18 -17.32 -1.59
C PRO A 282 23.66 -15.86 -1.56
N ALA A 283 24.97 -15.65 -1.74
CA ALA A 283 25.59 -14.31 -1.76
C ALA A 283 25.01 -13.36 -2.83
N SER A 284 24.47 -13.91 -3.93
CA SER A 284 23.78 -13.17 -4.99
C SER A 284 22.50 -12.47 -4.50
N LEU A 285 21.89 -12.96 -3.41
CA LEU A 285 20.67 -12.40 -2.83
C LEU A 285 20.94 -11.48 -1.63
N ALA A 286 22.18 -11.35 -1.17
CA ALA A 286 22.53 -10.53 -0.02
C ALA A 286 21.97 -9.10 -0.13
N GLY A 287 21.24 -8.66 0.90
CA GLY A 287 20.61 -7.34 0.98
C GLY A 287 19.36 -7.15 0.10
N PHE A 288 18.90 -8.18 -0.62
CA PHE A 288 17.72 -8.10 -1.48
C PHE A 288 16.46 -7.80 -0.65
N PRO A 289 15.66 -6.75 -0.99
CA PRO A 289 14.50 -6.32 -0.22
C PRO A 289 13.26 -7.16 -0.54
N LEU A 290 13.25 -8.44 -0.14
CA LEU A 290 12.15 -9.36 -0.41
C LEU A 290 10.80 -8.87 0.17
N GLY A 291 10.80 -8.21 1.33
CA GLY A 291 9.58 -7.64 1.91
C GLY A 291 8.93 -6.54 1.07
N GLN A 292 9.74 -5.67 0.49
CA GLN A 292 9.27 -4.64 -0.44
C GLN A 292 8.85 -5.25 -1.77
N TRP A 293 9.63 -6.20 -2.31
CA TRP A 293 9.34 -6.89 -3.56
C TRP A 293 7.99 -7.63 -3.53
N THR A 294 7.72 -8.37 -2.45
CA THR A 294 6.43 -9.07 -2.25
C THR A 294 5.27 -8.07 -2.13
N THR A 295 5.49 -6.94 -1.45
CA THR A 295 4.49 -5.87 -1.34
C THR A 295 4.18 -5.24 -2.70
N ASP A 296 5.20 -4.98 -3.52
CA ASP A 296 5.04 -4.45 -4.86
C ASP A 296 4.34 -5.47 -5.78
N ALA A 297 4.69 -6.76 -5.70
CA ALA A 297 3.99 -7.82 -6.42
C ALA A 297 2.49 -7.86 -6.08
N ARG A 298 2.11 -7.78 -4.80
CA ARG A 298 0.70 -7.68 -4.37
C ARG A 298 0.01 -6.44 -4.92
N ARG A 299 0.70 -5.29 -4.92
CA ARG A 299 0.17 -4.03 -5.47
C ARG A 299 -0.05 -4.10 -6.97
N PHE A 300 0.87 -4.71 -7.72
CA PHE A 300 0.73 -4.89 -9.16
C PHE A 300 -0.37 -5.88 -9.51
N HIS A 301 -0.51 -6.97 -8.74
CA HIS A 301 -1.62 -7.91 -8.87
C HIS A 301 -2.98 -7.23 -8.64
N ALA A 302 -3.14 -6.49 -7.53
CA ALA A 302 -4.37 -5.76 -7.22
C ALA A 302 -4.76 -4.71 -8.28
N ARG A 303 -3.79 -4.21 -9.06
CA ARG A 303 -4.01 -3.27 -10.18
C ARG A 303 -4.17 -3.95 -11.53
N GLY A 304 -4.13 -5.28 -11.61
CA GLY A 304 -4.18 -6.03 -12.87
C GLY A 304 -2.98 -5.81 -13.79
N ARG A 305 -1.83 -5.35 -13.24
CA ARG A 305 -0.60 -5.04 -13.99
C ARG A 305 0.44 -6.14 -13.95
N LEU A 306 0.19 -7.21 -13.18
CA LEU A 306 1.07 -8.36 -13.10
C LEU A 306 0.67 -9.38 -14.18
N GLY A 307 1.60 -9.76 -15.06
CA GLY A 307 1.32 -10.73 -16.13
C GLY A 307 0.89 -12.10 -15.58
N ALA A 308 0.03 -12.80 -16.32
CA ALA A 308 -0.55 -14.09 -15.89
C ALA A 308 0.50 -15.15 -15.51
N ASP A 309 1.60 -15.25 -16.27
CA ASP A 309 2.69 -16.18 -15.97
C ASP A 309 3.36 -15.90 -14.61
N ARG A 310 3.49 -14.62 -14.25
CA ARG A 310 4.07 -14.16 -12.98
C ARG A 310 3.13 -14.45 -11.81
N VAL A 311 1.82 -14.29 -12.03
CA VAL A 311 0.79 -14.66 -11.06
C VAL A 311 0.85 -16.16 -10.79
N ALA A 312 0.76 -16.98 -11.83
CA ALA A 312 0.81 -18.44 -11.73
C ALA A 312 2.11 -18.94 -11.06
N GLN A 313 3.25 -18.31 -11.36
CA GLN A 313 4.53 -18.64 -10.73
C GLN A 313 4.50 -18.38 -9.21
N LEU A 314 3.95 -17.25 -8.79
CA LEU A 314 3.85 -16.89 -7.36
C LEU A 314 2.79 -17.71 -6.63
N GLU A 315 1.65 -18.01 -7.27
CA GLU A 315 0.62 -18.90 -6.72
C GLU A 315 1.18 -20.30 -6.44
N LYS A 316 1.99 -20.84 -7.34
CA LYS A 316 2.68 -22.12 -7.14
C LYS A 316 3.60 -22.12 -5.91
N LEU A 317 4.11 -20.95 -5.51
CA LEU A 317 4.93 -20.77 -4.32
C LEU A 317 4.12 -20.50 -3.04
N GLY A 318 2.78 -20.47 -3.12
CA GLY A 318 1.91 -20.16 -1.99
C GLY A 318 1.80 -18.66 -1.70
N MET A 319 1.88 -17.80 -2.73
CA MET A 319 1.81 -16.36 -2.55
C MET A 319 0.47 -15.92 -1.95
N ILE A 320 0.55 -15.24 -0.81
CA ILE A 320 -0.61 -14.62 -0.17
C ILE A 320 -0.80 -13.24 -0.81
N TRP A 321 -1.81 -13.10 -1.68
CA TRP A 321 -2.12 -11.82 -2.33
C TRP A 321 -2.76 -10.81 -1.38
N SER A 322 -3.55 -11.29 -0.44
CA SER A 322 -4.30 -10.49 0.53
C SER A 322 -4.39 -11.23 1.85
N HIS A 323 -3.74 -10.71 2.88
CA HIS A 323 -3.84 -11.25 4.24
C HIS A 323 -5.28 -11.20 4.75
N PHE A 324 -6.08 -10.24 4.28
CA PHE A 324 -7.49 -10.11 4.66
C PHE A 324 -8.35 -11.21 4.05
N ASP A 325 -8.03 -11.69 2.85
CA ASP A 325 -8.77 -12.79 2.22
C ASP A 325 -8.41 -14.11 2.89
N VAL A 326 -7.13 -14.36 3.20
CA VAL A 326 -6.74 -15.55 3.95
C VAL A 326 -7.38 -15.58 5.35
N ALA A 327 -7.31 -14.47 6.09
CA ALA A 327 -7.95 -14.38 7.40
C ALA A 327 -9.49 -14.52 7.32
N TRP A 328 -10.08 -14.07 6.21
CA TRP A 328 -11.51 -14.25 5.96
C TRP A 328 -11.84 -15.73 5.72
N GLU A 329 -11.10 -16.43 4.86
CA GLU A 329 -11.29 -17.86 4.59
C GLU A 329 -11.05 -18.73 5.84
N GLU A 330 -10.01 -18.44 6.62
CA GLU A 330 -9.78 -19.10 7.92
C GLU A 330 -10.97 -18.88 8.86
N GLY A 331 -11.48 -17.64 8.94
CA GLY A 331 -12.65 -17.31 9.74
C GLY A 331 -13.94 -17.96 9.24
N LEU A 332 -14.13 -18.05 7.93
CA LEU A 332 -15.28 -18.69 7.30
C LEU A 332 -15.26 -20.20 7.53
N SER A 333 -14.09 -20.83 7.44
CA SER A 333 -13.89 -22.25 7.77
C SER A 333 -14.23 -22.52 9.24
N ALA A 334 -13.73 -21.69 10.16
CA ALA A 334 -14.08 -21.78 11.58
C ALA A 334 -15.58 -21.53 11.83
N ALA A 335 -16.20 -20.61 11.10
CA ALA A 335 -17.64 -20.36 11.17
C ALA A 335 -18.46 -21.57 10.69
N ARG A 336 -18.08 -22.21 9.58
CA ARG A 336 -18.71 -23.46 9.09
C ARG A 336 -18.57 -24.59 10.10
N GLY A 337 -17.37 -24.78 10.65
CA GLY A 337 -17.13 -25.79 11.68
C GLY A 337 -17.96 -25.54 12.95
N TRP A 338 -18.00 -24.28 13.41
CA TRP A 338 -18.85 -23.88 14.54
C TRP A 338 -20.33 -24.16 14.27
N ALA A 339 -20.85 -23.76 13.10
CA ALA A 339 -22.23 -23.99 12.71
C ALA A 339 -22.58 -25.48 12.58
N ALA A 340 -21.65 -26.30 12.09
CA ALA A 340 -21.85 -27.75 12.00
C ALA A 340 -22.00 -28.39 13.40
N GLU A 341 -21.27 -27.89 14.41
CA GLU A 341 -21.36 -28.41 15.78
C GLU A 341 -22.53 -27.83 16.59
N HIS A 342 -22.86 -26.55 16.40
CA HIS A 342 -23.79 -25.81 17.25
C HIS A 342 -25.12 -25.47 16.58
N GLY A 343 -25.24 -25.67 15.26
CA GLY A 343 -26.45 -25.41 14.47
C GLY A 343 -26.65 -23.96 14.02
N HIS A 344 -25.76 -23.03 14.38
CA HIS A 344 -25.93 -21.59 14.12
C HIS A 344 -24.61 -20.81 14.17
N LEU A 345 -24.61 -19.57 13.67
CA LEU A 345 -23.47 -18.63 13.76
C LEU A 345 -23.60 -17.62 14.91
N LEU A 346 -24.47 -17.86 15.88
CA LEU A 346 -24.73 -16.96 17.02
C LEU A 346 -23.73 -17.14 18.19
N ALA A 347 -22.46 -17.37 17.86
CA ALA A 347 -21.40 -17.68 18.82
C ALA A 347 -21.19 -16.55 19.87
N PRO A 348 -20.93 -16.90 21.14
CA PRO A 348 -20.42 -15.96 22.16
C PRO A 348 -19.13 -15.25 21.74
N LEU A 349 -18.76 -14.16 22.41
CA LEU A 349 -17.57 -13.37 22.02
C LEU A 349 -16.25 -14.13 22.22
N ASP A 350 -16.20 -14.92 23.29
CA ASP A 350 -15.08 -15.77 23.71
C ASP A 350 -15.08 -17.13 23.01
N ALA A 351 -16.05 -17.41 22.15
CA ALA A 351 -16.14 -18.65 21.40
C ALA A 351 -14.90 -18.86 20.51
N THR A 352 -14.36 -20.08 20.59
CA THR A 352 -13.26 -20.52 19.74
C THR A 352 -13.61 -21.82 19.05
N TYR A 353 -13.08 -22.01 17.83
CA TYR A 353 -13.20 -23.23 17.04
C TYR A 353 -11.82 -23.64 16.57
N GLN A 354 -11.32 -24.80 17.00
CA GLN A 354 -9.97 -25.29 16.68
C GLN A 354 -8.86 -24.24 16.91
N GLY A 355 -8.96 -23.48 18.01
CA GLY A 355 -8.02 -22.40 18.35
C GLY A 355 -8.27 -21.06 17.64
N TYR A 356 -9.14 -21.01 16.62
CA TYR A 356 -9.54 -19.78 15.96
C TYR A 356 -10.65 -19.07 16.75
N ARG A 357 -10.54 -17.75 16.94
CA ARG A 357 -11.52 -16.93 17.70
C ARG A 357 -12.76 -16.59 16.88
N VAL A 358 -13.58 -17.59 16.60
CA VAL A 358 -14.80 -17.48 15.77
C VAL A 358 -15.78 -16.43 16.30
N GLY A 359 -15.89 -16.28 17.63
CA GLY A 359 -16.74 -15.26 18.25
C GLY A 359 -16.34 -13.82 17.87
N ILE A 360 -15.04 -13.54 17.88
CA ILE A 360 -14.49 -12.23 17.47
C ILE A 360 -14.66 -12.02 15.97
N PHE A 361 -14.40 -13.04 15.16
CA PHE A 361 -14.60 -12.99 13.71
C PHE A 361 -16.04 -12.62 13.36
N LEU A 362 -17.03 -13.32 13.93
CA LEU A 362 -18.45 -13.07 13.69
C LEU A 362 -18.88 -11.68 14.21
N LYS A 363 -18.37 -11.23 15.36
CA LYS A 363 -18.59 -9.85 15.84
C LYS A 363 -18.12 -8.82 14.80
N ASN A 364 -16.91 -8.98 14.28
CA ASN A 364 -16.33 -8.05 13.31
C ASN A 364 -17.08 -8.10 11.97
N ALA A 365 -17.45 -9.30 11.51
CA ALA A 365 -18.26 -9.48 10.31
C ALA A 365 -19.62 -8.79 10.44
N ARG A 366 -20.30 -8.90 11.60
CA ARG A 366 -21.59 -8.23 11.86
C ARG A 366 -21.43 -6.72 11.83
N ALA A 367 -20.37 -6.18 12.45
CA ALA A 367 -20.10 -4.75 12.42
C ALA A 367 -19.87 -4.25 10.97
N ALA A 368 -19.11 -5.01 10.18
CA ALA A 368 -18.87 -4.71 8.77
C ALA A 368 -20.15 -4.79 7.92
N ALA A 369 -21.03 -5.77 8.18
CA ALA A 369 -22.32 -5.91 7.49
C ALA A 369 -23.30 -4.78 7.84
N ARG A 370 -23.38 -4.41 9.13
CA ARG A 370 -24.21 -3.26 9.57
C ARG A 370 -23.73 -1.95 8.94
N LYS A 371 -22.40 -1.76 8.85
CA LYS A 371 -21.82 -0.61 8.15
C LYS A 371 -22.18 -0.61 6.66
N ALA A 372 -22.17 -1.77 6.01
CA ALA A 372 -22.59 -1.88 4.61
C ALA A 372 -24.06 -1.50 4.42
N ALA A 373 -24.94 -1.98 5.30
CA ALA A 373 -26.37 -1.61 5.30
C ALA A 373 -26.59 -0.10 5.56
N GLU A 374 -25.85 0.51 6.48
CA GLU A 374 -25.93 1.97 6.72
C GLU A 374 -25.50 2.76 5.47
N ILE A 375 -24.43 2.32 4.80
CA ILE A 375 -23.96 2.96 3.56
C ILE A 375 -25.01 2.85 2.46
N GLU A 376 -25.63 1.69 2.31
CA GLU A 376 -26.70 1.46 1.35
C GLU A 376 -27.93 2.35 1.64
N GLN A 377 -28.34 2.43 2.90
CA GLN A 377 -29.42 3.31 3.33
C GLN A 377 -29.11 4.79 3.03
N ARG A 378 -27.91 5.28 3.37
CA ARG A 378 -27.51 6.66 3.06
C ARG A 378 -27.53 6.94 1.56
N ARG A 379 -27.10 5.98 0.74
CA ARG A 379 -27.16 6.11 -0.73
C ARG A 379 -28.60 6.19 -1.23
N ALA A 380 -29.50 5.37 -0.68
CA ALA A 380 -30.93 5.41 -1.02
C ALA A 380 -31.58 6.75 -0.62
N GLU A 381 -31.14 7.35 0.48
CA GLU A 381 -31.59 8.66 0.98
C GLU A 381 -30.88 9.84 0.29
N GLY A 382 -29.92 9.61 -0.61
CA GLY A 382 -29.16 10.64 -1.30
C GLY A 382 -28.13 11.40 -0.43
N LEU A 383 -27.78 10.85 0.74
CA LEU A 383 -26.83 11.43 1.68
C LEU A 383 -25.37 11.08 1.32
N PRO A 384 -24.38 11.95 1.65
CA PRO A 384 -22.97 11.67 1.39
C PRO A 384 -22.45 10.50 2.24
N VAL A 385 -21.62 9.66 1.62
CA VAL A 385 -20.91 8.53 2.25
C VAL A 385 -19.46 8.92 2.50
N GLU A 386 -19.07 9.00 3.77
CA GLU A 386 -17.71 9.40 4.15
C GLU A 386 -16.65 8.35 3.80
N SER A 387 -16.93 7.07 4.07
CA SER A 387 -15.98 5.99 3.80
C SER A 387 -16.66 4.62 3.67
N VAL A 388 -16.29 3.90 2.61
CA VAL A 388 -16.64 2.49 2.37
C VAL A 388 -15.66 1.52 3.03
N ALA A 389 -14.54 2.01 3.58
CA ALA A 389 -13.51 1.15 4.13
C ALA A 389 -14.05 0.35 5.34
N GLY A 390 -13.86 -0.97 5.33
CA GLY A 390 -14.34 -1.86 6.37
C GLY A 390 -15.82 -2.23 6.29
N ALA A 391 -16.54 -1.79 5.25
CA ALA A 391 -17.85 -2.36 4.92
C ALA A 391 -17.67 -3.77 4.37
N LEU A 392 -18.58 -4.68 4.74
CA LEU A 392 -18.56 -6.04 4.21
C LEU A 392 -18.99 -6.04 2.74
N SER A 393 -18.28 -6.78 1.89
CA SER A 393 -18.73 -6.99 0.51
C SER A 393 -19.94 -7.90 0.46
N GLU A 394 -20.74 -7.75 -0.60
CA GLU A 394 -21.94 -8.56 -0.85
C GLU A 394 -21.61 -10.06 -0.91
N ALA A 395 -20.59 -10.44 -1.68
CA ALA A 395 -20.14 -11.85 -1.76
C ALA A 395 -19.74 -12.44 -0.38
N ARG A 396 -19.10 -11.65 0.49
CA ARG A 396 -18.73 -12.11 1.84
C ARG A 396 -19.94 -12.21 2.77
N ARG A 397 -20.95 -11.36 2.56
CA ARG A 397 -22.22 -11.44 3.27
C ARG A 397 -22.97 -12.72 2.89
N GLU A 398 -23.08 -12.99 1.60
CA GLU A 398 -23.71 -14.21 1.05
C GLU A 398 -23.06 -15.48 1.61
N GLN A 399 -21.72 -15.54 1.64
CA GLN A 399 -20.99 -16.67 2.24
C GLN A 399 -21.37 -17.00 3.69
N LEU A 400 -21.73 -15.99 4.51
CA LEU A 400 -22.19 -16.20 5.89
C LEU A 400 -23.68 -16.49 5.96
N GLU A 401 -24.49 -15.88 5.10
CA GLU A 401 -25.93 -16.13 4.99
C GLU A 401 -26.22 -17.57 4.53
N ASP A 402 -25.39 -18.13 3.65
CA ASP A 402 -25.44 -19.54 3.23
C ASP A 402 -25.24 -20.52 4.39
N ILE A 403 -24.52 -20.10 5.44
CA ILE A 403 -24.27 -20.92 6.63
C ILE A 403 -25.43 -20.76 7.62
N ASP A 404 -25.80 -19.52 7.91
CA ASP A 404 -26.89 -19.18 8.83
C ASP A 404 -27.49 -17.83 8.44
N PRO A 405 -28.70 -17.79 7.84
CA PRO A 405 -29.36 -16.54 7.47
C PRO A 405 -29.58 -15.59 8.65
N SER A 406 -29.62 -16.11 9.88
CA SER A 406 -29.82 -15.33 11.10
C SER A 406 -28.51 -14.84 11.75
N TRP A 407 -27.36 -15.01 11.08
CA TRP A 407 -26.04 -14.72 11.65
C TRP A 407 -25.87 -13.25 12.09
N CYS A 408 -26.53 -12.29 11.40
CA CYS A 408 -26.46 -10.86 11.68
C CYS A 408 -27.84 -10.26 12.04
N PRO A 409 -28.36 -10.52 13.25
CA PRO A 409 -29.67 -10.01 13.66
C PRO A 409 -29.65 -8.49 13.89
N ALA A 410 -30.84 -7.87 13.73
CA ALA A 410 -31.09 -6.47 14.01
C ALA A 410 -31.16 -6.14 15.52
N TRP A 411 -31.29 -7.16 16.35
CA TRP A 411 -31.35 -7.11 17.82
C TRP A 411 -30.13 -7.78 18.46
N PRO A 412 -30.01 -7.83 19.81
CA PRO A 412 -28.86 -8.46 20.45
C PRO A 412 -28.65 -9.92 20.03
N VAL A 413 -27.39 -10.28 19.75
CA VAL A 413 -27.01 -11.65 19.32
C VAL A 413 -27.36 -12.68 20.39
N THR A 414 -27.23 -12.31 21.67
CA THR A 414 -27.62 -13.18 22.80
C THR A 414 -29.11 -13.51 22.78
N TRP A 415 -29.97 -12.53 22.47
CA TRP A 415 -31.40 -12.76 22.32
C TRP A 415 -31.69 -13.72 21.17
N GLN A 416 -31.06 -13.51 20.00
CA GLN A 416 -31.23 -14.38 18.84
C GLN A 416 -30.73 -15.80 19.12
N ARG A 417 -29.63 -15.94 19.86
CA ARG A 417 -29.09 -17.23 20.30
C ARG A 417 -30.09 -17.97 21.18
N CYS A 418 -30.58 -17.35 22.25
CA CYS A 418 -31.55 -18.00 23.13
C CYS A 418 -32.83 -18.37 22.38
N PHE A 419 -33.34 -17.50 21.51
CA PHE A 419 -34.49 -17.81 20.64
C PHE A 419 -34.23 -19.07 19.79
N HIS A 420 -33.07 -19.13 19.13
CA HIS A 420 -32.70 -20.29 18.31
C HIS A 420 -32.58 -21.57 19.16
N LEU A 421 -31.96 -21.50 20.34
CA LEU A 421 -31.78 -22.65 21.23
C LEU A 421 -33.11 -23.16 21.80
N VAL A 422 -34.04 -22.26 22.15
CA VAL A 422 -35.41 -22.67 22.55
C VAL A 422 -36.12 -23.30 21.36
N ARG A 423 -36.02 -22.73 20.16
CA ARG A 423 -36.62 -23.34 18.95
C ARG A 423 -36.09 -24.75 18.72
N MET A 424 -34.76 -24.95 18.77
CA MET A 424 -34.15 -26.28 18.62
C MET A 424 -34.63 -27.27 19.69
N HIS A 425 -34.80 -26.80 20.93
CA HIS A 425 -35.32 -27.61 22.03
C HIS A 425 -36.77 -28.05 21.77
N LEU A 426 -37.63 -27.14 21.30
CA LEU A 426 -39.00 -27.46 20.89
C LEU A 426 -39.06 -28.38 19.66
N ASP A 427 -38.19 -28.14 18.66
CA ASP A 427 -38.08 -28.98 17.45
C ASP A 427 -37.64 -30.42 17.80
N ALA A 428 -36.93 -30.62 18.91
CA ALA A 428 -36.59 -31.94 19.46
C ALA A 428 -37.76 -32.62 20.21
N GLY A 429 -38.91 -31.95 20.32
CA GLY A 429 -40.10 -32.45 21.03
C GLY A 429 -40.08 -32.23 22.55
N GLU A 430 -39.15 -31.43 23.05
CA GLU A 430 -39.07 -31.08 24.48
C GLU A 430 -40.05 -29.94 24.81
N ALA A 431 -40.52 -29.87 26.07
CA ALA A 431 -41.50 -28.86 26.49
C ALA A 431 -40.85 -27.49 26.71
N LEU A 432 -41.61 -26.40 26.53
CA LEU A 432 -41.10 -25.05 26.73
C LEU A 432 -40.56 -24.85 28.17
N PRO A 433 -39.28 -24.47 28.36
CA PRO A 433 -38.72 -24.23 29.68
C PRO A 433 -39.32 -22.96 30.30
N THR A 434 -39.91 -23.06 31.48
CA THR A 434 -40.60 -21.92 32.13
C THR A 434 -39.99 -21.51 33.47
N GLU A 435 -39.07 -22.31 34.04
CA GLU A 435 -38.38 -21.98 35.28
C GLU A 435 -36.87 -21.81 35.07
N ALA A 436 -36.26 -20.93 35.86
CA ALA A 436 -34.83 -20.67 35.76
C ALA A 436 -34.01 -21.88 36.21
N GLY A 437 -33.06 -22.32 35.37
CA GLY A 437 -32.21 -23.48 35.64
C GLY A 437 -32.77 -24.81 35.11
N ASP A 438 -33.98 -24.82 34.54
CA ASP A 438 -34.60 -26.03 33.98
C ASP A 438 -33.75 -26.65 32.87
N VAL A 439 -33.33 -25.80 31.93
CA VAL A 439 -32.65 -26.24 30.71
C VAL A 439 -31.48 -25.33 30.42
N LEU A 440 -30.28 -25.91 30.57
CA LEU A 440 -29.01 -25.30 30.16
C LEU A 440 -28.58 -25.88 28.81
N ARG A 441 -28.52 -25.05 27.77
CA ARG A 441 -28.04 -25.45 26.43
C ARG A 441 -26.98 -24.47 25.96
N GLN A 442 -25.82 -24.99 25.55
CA GLN A 442 -24.68 -24.19 25.08
C GLN A 442 -24.27 -23.04 26.04
N GLY A 443 -24.41 -23.25 27.36
CA GLY A 443 -24.10 -22.25 28.38
C GLY A 443 -25.19 -21.21 28.65
N GLU A 444 -26.34 -21.29 27.97
CA GLU A 444 -27.50 -20.41 28.17
C GLU A 444 -28.58 -21.11 28.99
N ASP A 445 -29.16 -20.38 29.94
CA ASP A 445 -30.31 -20.80 30.75
C ASP A 445 -31.60 -20.40 30.02
N LEU A 446 -32.20 -21.38 29.34
CA LEU A 446 -33.34 -21.15 28.46
C LEU A 446 -34.59 -20.76 29.25
N GLY A 447 -34.83 -21.40 30.39
CA GLY A 447 -36.00 -21.07 31.22
C GLY A 447 -35.90 -19.68 31.83
N ARG A 448 -34.72 -19.27 32.31
CA ARG A 448 -34.49 -17.87 32.73
C ARG A 448 -34.74 -16.89 31.58
N TRP A 449 -34.30 -17.22 30.37
CA TRP A 449 -34.54 -16.37 29.20
C TRP A 449 -36.04 -16.27 28.87
N VAL A 450 -36.77 -17.39 28.88
CA VAL A 450 -38.23 -17.40 28.68
C VAL A 450 -38.92 -16.53 29.73
N CYS A 451 -38.61 -16.68 31.03
CA CYS A 451 -39.15 -15.79 32.06
C CYS A 451 -38.86 -14.32 31.76
N SER A 452 -37.63 -14.00 31.35
CA SER A 452 -37.24 -12.63 31.03
C SER A 452 -38.01 -12.07 29.83
N VAL A 453 -38.33 -12.90 28.83
CA VAL A 453 -39.14 -12.53 27.67
C VAL A 453 -40.59 -12.29 28.09
N ARG A 454 -41.19 -13.19 28.88
CA ARG A 454 -42.56 -13.07 29.39
C ARG A 454 -42.76 -11.80 30.22
N LEU A 455 -41.85 -11.53 31.17
CA LEU A 455 -41.89 -10.35 32.04
C LEU A 455 -41.54 -9.04 31.32
N GLY A 456 -40.74 -9.13 30.25
CA GLY A 456 -40.25 -7.99 29.48
C GLY A 456 -40.99 -7.75 28.17
N TRP A 457 -42.18 -8.32 27.99
CA TRP A 457 -42.90 -8.38 26.71
C TRP A 457 -43.06 -7.02 26.04
N ASP A 458 -43.40 -5.99 26.81
CA ASP A 458 -43.62 -4.62 26.32
C ASP A 458 -42.35 -3.93 25.79
N ARG A 459 -41.16 -4.49 26.07
CA ARG A 459 -39.87 -3.98 25.58
C ARG A 459 -39.42 -4.62 24.26
N LEU A 460 -40.10 -5.69 23.83
CA LEU A 460 -39.79 -6.39 22.60
C LEU A 460 -40.37 -5.61 21.40
N THR A 461 -39.70 -5.71 20.25
CA THR A 461 -40.28 -5.18 19.01
C THR A 461 -41.48 -6.02 18.58
N THR A 462 -42.36 -5.47 17.74
CA THR A 462 -43.53 -6.20 17.21
C THR A 462 -43.13 -7.52 16.53
N VAL A 463 -42.00 -7.54 15.82
CA VAL A 463 -41.46 -8.76 15.19
C VAL A 463 -41.02 -9.78 16.24
N GLN A 464 -40.35 -9.34 17.31
CA GLN A 464 -39.93 -10.23 18.40
C GLN A 464 -41.12 -10.82 19.16
N GLN A 465 -42.16 -10.02 19.44
CA GLN A 465 -43.40 -10.50 20.04
C GLN A 465 -44.07 -11.56 19.16
N TRP A 466 -44.22 -11.27 17.87
CA TRP A 466 -44.78 -12.20 16.90
C TRP A 466 -43.98 -13.51 16.83
N MET A 467 -42.65 -13.44 16.80
CA MET A 467 -41.79 -14.62 16.80
C MET A 467 -41.95 -15.45 18.08
N CYS A 468 -41.94 -14.80 19.25
CA CYS A 468 -42.10 -15.49 20.53
C CYS A 468 -43.47 -16.18 20.64
N GLU A 469 -44.54 -15.49 20.23
CA GLU A 469 -45.90 -16.01 20.31
C GLU A 469 -46.14 -17.14 19.31
N HIS A 470 -45.83 -16.92 18.03
CA HIS A 470 -46.20 -17.86 16.96
C HIS A 470 -45.16 -18.95 16.67
N VAL A 471 -43.88 -18.70 16.94
CA VAL A 471 -42.81 -19.70 16.69
C VAL A 471 -42.50 -20.50 17.95
N LEU A 472 -42.47 -19.87 19.13
CA LEU A 472 -42.09 -20.53 20.38
C LEU A 472 -43.27 -20.82 21.33
N GLY A 473 -44.46 -20.27 21.07
CA GLY A 473 -45.61 -20.44 21.96
C GLY A 473 -45.48 -19.71 23.31
N ILE A 474 -44.65 -18.67 23.39
CA ILE A 474 -44.45 -17.88 24.61
C ILE A 474 -45.54 -16.80 24.68
N THR A 475 -46.28 -16.77 25.79
CA THR A 475 -47.27 -15.73 26.08
C THR A 475 -46.72 -14.70 27.08
N PRO A 476 -47.17 -13.42 27.01
CA PRO A 476 -46.82 -12.42 28.01
C PRO A 476 -47.18 -12.87 29.42
N ALA A 477 -46.43 -12.41 30.42
CA ALA A 477 -46.75 -12.67 31.82
C ALA A 477 -48.05 -11.94 32.22
N ASP A 478 -48.88 -12.61 33.03
CA ASP A 478 -50.08 -12.01 33.60
C ASP A 478 -49.72 -10.93 34.62
N GLU A 479 -50.63 -9.99 34.90
CA GLU A 479 -50.39 -8.88 35.84
C GLU A 479 -49.99 -9.38 37.25
N ASP A 480 -50.48 -10.54 37.67
CA ASP A 480 -50.15 -11.17 38.94
C ASP A 480 -48.75 -11.81 38.98
N GLU A 481 -48.20 -12.18 37.80
CA GLU A 481 -46.85 -12.76 37.65
C GLU A 481 -45.77 -11.67 37.54
N LYS A 482 -46.15 -10.45 37.14
CA LYS A 482 -45.20 -9.34 37.00
C LYS A 482 -44.72 -8.88 38.38
N PRO A 483 -43.40 -8.75 38.61
CA PRO A 483 -42.91 -8.21 39.87
C PRO A 483 -43.42 -6.79 40.04
N ARG A 484 -43.98 -6.49 41.23
CA ARG A 484 -44.55 -5.17 41.54
C ARG A 484 -43.56 -4.07 41.14
N PRO A 485 -44.02 -3.01 40.43
CA PRO A 485 -43.13 -1.96 39.95
C PRO A 485 -42.35 -1.36 41.12
N ARG A 486 -41.06 -1.12 40.88
CA ARG A 486 -40.22 -0.43 41.88
C ARG A 486 -40.79 0.98 42.08
N ARG A 487 -41.30 1.25 43.29
CA ARG A 487 -41.81 2.58 43.66
C ARG A 487 -40.77 3.65 43.36
N THR A 488 -41.23 4.72 42.72
CA THR A 488 -40.38 5.82 42.30
C THR A 488 -39.83 6.55 43.52
N GLN A 489 -38.79 7.37 43.31
CA GLN A 489 -38.28 8.22 44.39
C GLN A 489 -39.30 9.29 44.81
N ALA A 490 -40.24 9.65 43.93
CA ALA A 490 -41.35 10.54 44.24
C ALA A 490 -42.36 9.87 45.17
N ASP A 491 -42.76 8.62 44.88
CA ASP A 491 -43.68 7.85 45.74
C ASP A 491 -43.09 7.64 47.12
N LYS A 492 -41.80 7.26 47.19
CA LYS A 492 -41.08 7.14 48.46
C LYS A 492 -41.04 8.45 49.24
N TRP A 493 -40.91 9.59 48.55
CA TRP A 493 -40.92 10.90 49.19
C TRP A 493 -42.32 11.24 49.71
N ALA A 494 -43.37 11.02 48.90
CA ALA A 494 -44.76 11.28 49.26
C ALA A 494 -45.19 10.48 50.50
N MET A 495 -44.84 9.20 50.57
CA MET A 495 -45.10 8.36 51.75
C MET A 495 -44.41 8.87 53.02
N ASN A 496 -43.13 9.23 52.92
CA ASN A 496 -42.40 9.73 54.10
C ASN A 496 -42.91 11.12 54.53
N TYR A 497 -43.36 11.94 53.59
CA TYR A 497 -44.01 13.21 53.86
C TYR A 497 -45.38 13.01 54.52
N ALA A 498 -46.18 12.04 54.06
CA ALA A 498 -47.44 11.67 54.70
C ALA A 498 -47.23 11.21 56.15
N ALA A 499 -46.22 10.38 56.40
CA ALA A 499 -45.82 9.99 57.77
C ALA A 499 -45.39 11.20 58.62
N ALA A 500 -44.64 12.14 58.04
CA ALA A 500 -44.24 13.38 58.72
C ALA A 500 -45.46 14.26 59.07
N ARG A 501 -46.41 14.38 58.14
CA ARG A 501 -47.65 15.12 58.32
C ARG A 501 -48.53 14.49 59.39
N GLN A 502 -48.70 13.17 59.38
CA GLN A 502 -49.46 12.45 60.42
C GLN A 502 -48.84 12.65 61.81
N PHE A 503 -47.51 12.59 61.92
CA PHE A 503 -46.82 12.89 63.18
C PHE A 503 -47.04 14.35 63.62
N TYR A 504 -46.99 15.29 62.68
CA TYR A 504 -47.24 16.71 62.96
C TYR A 504 -48.68 16.98 63.40
N GLU A 505 -49.67 16.37 62.76
CA GLU A 505 -51.08 16.50 63.15
C GLU A 505 -51.34 15.94 64.56
N ARG A 506 -50.61 14.89 64.97
CA ARG A 506 -50.71 14.32 66.33
C ARG A 506 -49.98 15.13 67.41
N GLU A 507 -48.74 15.54 67.13
CA GLU A 507 -47.83 16.10 68.15
C GLU A 507 -47.70 17.64 68.07
N GLY A 508 -48.23 18.27 67.02
CA GLY A 508 -48.11 19.71 66.76
C GLY A 508 -46.68 20.18 66.41
N HIS A 509 -45.72 19.27 66.29
CA HIS A 509 -44.33 19.58 65.97
C HIS A 509 -43.63 18.46 65.21
N LEU A 510 -42.54 18.78 64.50
CA LEU A 510 -41.72 17.80 63.78
C LEU A 510 -40.42 17.40 64.51
N ARG A 511 -40.43 17.40 65.85
CA ARG A 511 -39.29 16.94 66.68
C ARG A 511 -39.32 15.42 66.88
N VAL A 512 -39.04 14.70 65.81
CA VAL A 512 -39.08 13.23 65.80
C VAL A 512 -37.77 12.64 66.35
N PRO A 513 -37.80 11.76 67.38
CA PRO A 513 -36.60 11.04 67.83
C PRO A 513 -35.98 10.19 66.71
N ARG A 514 -34.65 10.11 66.60
CA ARG A 514 -33.97 9.46 65.45
C ARG A 514 -34.35 8.00 65.21
N LYS A 515 -34.71 7.25 66.26
CA LYS A 515 -35.13 5.83 66.17
C LYS A 515 -36.65 5.65 65.99
N TRP A 516 -37.42 6.74 65.92
CA TRP A 516 -38.88 6.68 65.83
C TRP A 516 -39.33 6.06 64.51
N VAL A 517 -40.33 5.20 64.64
CA VAL A 517 -41.01 4.53 63.53
C VAL A 517 -42.48 4.93 63.59
N GLU A 518 -42.97 5.53 62.51
CA GLU A 518 -44.37 5.92 62.37
C GLU A 518 -45.08 4.88 61.51
N ARG A 519 -46.30 4.51 61.91
CA ARG A 519 -47.14 3.58 61.16
C ARG A 519 -48.11 4.37 60.29
N ILE A 520 -48.01 4.19 58.98
CA ILE A 520 -48.97 4.77 58.04
C ILE A 520 -49.67 3.66 57.27
N ILE A 521 -50.93 3.90 56.96
CA ILE A 521 -51.69 3.07 56.05
C ILE A 521 -51.43 3.61 54.65
N ASP A 522 -50.88 2.76 53.79
CA ASP A 522 -50.60 3.11 52.39
C ASP A 522 -51.91 3.23 51.58
N GLU A 523 -51.82 3.76 50.35
CA GLU A 523 -52.98 3.82 49.42
C GLU A 523 -53.60 2.42 49.18
N ASP A 524 -52.79 1.38 49.32
CA ASP A 524 -53.17 -0.04 49.22
C ASP A 524 -53.82 -0.62 50.50
N ARG A 525 -54.12 0.22 51.51
CA ARG A 525 -54.65 -0.16 52.84
C ARG A 525 -53.78 -1.10 53.67
N GLU A 526 -52.49 -1.22 53.35
CA GLU A 526 -51.52 -1.98 54.15
C GLU A 526 -50.87 -1.09 55.23
N GLU A 527 -50.80 -1.58 56.47
CA GLU A 527 -50.05 -0.92 57.55
C GLU A 527 -48.54 -1.10 57.33
N ARG A 528 -47.80 0.02 57.26
CA ARG A 528 -46.35 0.01 57.04
C ARG A 528 -45.61 0.82 58.08
N GLU A 529 -44.47 0.28 58.50
CA GLU A 529 -43.56 0.90 59.45
C GLU A 529 -42.53 1.78 58.72
N HIS A 530 -42.60 3.10 58.95
CA HIS A 530 -41.71 4.08 58.36
C HIS A 530 -40.74 4.63 59.40
N LYS A 531 -39.43 4.52 59.17
CA LYS A 531 -38.36 5.07 60.04
C LYS A 531 -38.28 6.61 59.93
N LEU A 532 -39.36 7.29 60.32
CA LEU A 532 -39.57 8.72 60.17
C LEU A 532 -38.45 9.53 60.85
N GLY A 533 -37.98 9.09 62.02
CA GLY A 533 -36.91 9.78 62.75
C GLY A 533 -35.60 9.87 61.99
N ALA A 534 -35.22 8.78 61.32
CA ALA A 534 -34.02 8.73 60.49
C ALA A 534 -34.20 9.56 59.21
N TRP A 535 -35.40 9.52 58.61
CA TRP A 535 -35.71 10.28 57.41
C TRP A 535 -35.70 11.79 57.66
N ILE A 536 -36.36 12.28 58.71
CA ILE A 536 -36.36 13.70 59.11
C ILE A 536 -34.94 14.19 59.40
N SER A 537 -34.14 13.40 60.13
CA SER A 537 -32.73 13.74 60.38
C SER A 537 -31.93 13.87 59.09
N ASN A 538 -32.17 13.00 58.11
CA ASN A 538 -31.51 13.04 56.81
C ASN A 538 -31.97 14.24 55.95
N GLN A 539 -33.26 14.61 56.01
CA GLN A 539 -33.76 15.80 55.32
C GLN A 539 -33.10 17.08 55.90
N ARG A 540 -32.95 17.18 57.23
CA ARG A 540 -32.26 18.32 57.87
C ARG A 540 -30.81 18.44 57.43
N SER A 541 -30.05 17.34 57.44
CA SER A 541 -28.65 17.37 57.01
C SER A 541 -28.48 17.70 55.52
N ARG A 542 -29.52 17.51 54.72
CA ARG A 542 -29.52 17.72 53.27
C ARG A 542 -30.29 18.97 52.83
N ALA A 543 -30.60 19.87 53.76
CA ALA A 543 -31.36 21.10 53.51
C ALA A 543 -30.83 21.90 52.31
N ALA A 544 -29.51 22.06 52.21
CA ALA A 544 -28.85 22.79 51.12
C ALA A 544 -28.99 22.15 49.73
N THR A 545 -29.43 20.88 49.66
CA THR A 545 -29.56 20.10 48.41
C THR A 545 -31.01 19.74 48.07
N LEU A 546 -31.98 20.20 48.87
CA LEU A 546 -33.40 19.96 48.63
C LEU A 546 -33.97 20.98 47.65
N THR A 547 -34.98 20.56 46.87
CA THR A 547 -35.70 21.47 46.00
C THR A 547 -36.50 22.48 46.82
N PRO A 548 -36.68 23.73 46.34
CA PRO A 548 -37.44 24.75 47.05
C PRO A 548 -38.85 24.29 47.47
N GLU A 549 -39.56 23.60 46.57
CA GLU A 549 -40.88 23.02 46.83
C GLU A 549 -40.90 22.04 48.02
N ARG A 550 -39.87 21.18 48.13
CA ARG A 550 -39.77 20.22 49.25
C ARG A 550 -39.45 20.89 50.57
N ILE A 551 -38.67 21.98 50.52
CA ILE A 551 -38.37 22.81 51.70
C ILE A 551 -39.65 23.49 52.18
N GLU A 552 -40.45 24.04 51.27
CA GLU A 552 -41.71 24.71 51.59
C GLU A 552 -42.72 23.73 52.21
N LEU A 553 -42.91 22.55 51.59
CA LEU A 553 -43.79 21.51 52.12
C LEU A 553 -43.40 21.05 53.53
N LEU A 554 -42.11 20.80 53.77
CA LEU A 554 -41.63 20.42 55.10
C LEU A 554 -41.73 21.56 56.13
N SER A 555 -41.47 22.80 55.71
CA SER A 555 -41.59 23.98 56.58
C SER A 555 -43.04 24.24 56.99
N ALA A 556 -44.00 24.00 56.08
CA ALA A 556 -45.42 24.12 56.34
C ALA A 556 -45.92 23.15 57.45
N ILE A 557 -45.29 21.98 57.59
CA ILE A 557 -45.58 21.01 58.66
C ILE A 557 -44.63 21.15 59.87
N GLY A 558 -44.08 22.35 60.09
CA GLY A 558 -43.33 22.68 61.32
C GLY A 558 -41.90 22.15 61.35
N MET A 559 -41.29 21.82 60.21
CA MET A 559 -39.86 21.47 60.13
C MET A 559 -38.99 22.68 60.50
N ARG A 560 -38.07 22.48 61.44
CA ARG A 560 -37.00 23.45 61.73
C ARG A 560 -35.73 23.00 61.05
N TRP A 561 -35.22 23.87 60.18
CA TRP A 561 -33.92 23.73 59.54
C TRP A 561 -32.84 24.21 60.51
N SER A 562 -31.78 23.42 60.64
CA SER A 562 -30.62 23.70 61.49
C SER A 562 -29.53 24.40 60.72
#